data_AF-A0A8T0FB48-F1
#
_entry.id   AF-A0A8T0FB48-F1
#
_cell.length_a   1.000
_cell.length_b   1.000
_cell.length_c   1.000
_cell.angle_alpha   90.00
_cell.angle_beta   90.00
_cell.angle_gamma   90.00
#
_symmetry.space_group_name_H-M   'P 1'
#
loop_
_entity.id
_entity.type
_entity.pdbx_description
1 polymer ?
#
loop_
_entity_poly.entity_id
_entity_poly.type
_entity_poly.pdbx_seq_one_letter_code
_entity_poly.pdbx_strand_id
1 'polypeptide(L)'
;MDLPKIKMHLLLGIAAWVLCTNMWVSATGSFELEVLGIQNTRGELSNGSCCALPDIRLDNGTCVGQCRTFFRLCLKEYQTEVSDTGPCTFGNVSTPVVGGNSFSMHANPHHHVVLKLPFTFRWTKTFTLLLDAIHQDQSLVPNGTHLERVIERHVFSGVQIPGMEWKIKGHRGRAARISYRYRVLCSPHYYDYTCAKFCRPRDDRFGHYKCDEQGDKVCLEGWQGPNCETAVCKLGCHPEHGFCTVPDYNGQREDDSEGVFDSHKLKEQMLYWENGF
;
A
#
# COMPACT_ATOMS: atom_id res chain seq x y z
N MET A 1 51.90 -17.37 6.31
CA MET A 1 50.67 -17.85 5.62
C MET A 1 49.49 -17.23 6.35
N ASP A 2 48.43 -16.79 5.65
CA ASP A 2 47.13 -16.26 6.16
C ASP A 2 46.70 -14.83 5.76
N LEU A 3 47.42 -14.16 4.84
CA LEU A 3 46.88 -12.94 4.19
C LEU A 3 45.62 -13.17 3.29
N PRO A 4 45.42 -14.30 2.59
CA PRO A 4 44.25 -14.47 1.73
C PRO A 4 42.96 -14.81 2.50
N LYS A 5 43.03 -15.41 3.69
CA LYS A 5 41.85 -15.75 4.49
C LYS A 5 41.16 -14.52 5.07
N ILE A 6 41.93 -13.53 5.53
CA ILE A 6 41.41 -12.29 6.10
C ILE A 6 40.67 -11.46 5.05
N LYS A 7 41.18 -11.38 3.82
CA LYS A 7 40.49 -10.73 2.69
C LYS A 7 39.16 -11.42 2.35
N MET A 8 39.09 -12.75 2.42
CA MET A 8 37.87 -13.50 2.12
C MET A 8 36.80 -13.32 3.21
N HIS A 9 37.18 -13.32 4.48
CA HIS A 9 36.24 -13.03 5.58
C HIS A 9 35.75 -11.58 5.57
N LEU A 10 36.61 -10.62 5.20
CA LEU A 10 36.23 -9.21 5.07
C LEU A 10 35.25 -9.00 3.89
N LEU A 11 35.49 -9.65 2.74
CA LEU A 11 34.60 -9.60 1.59
C LEU A 11 33.24 -10.27 1.85
N LEU A 12 33.24 -11.43 2.54
CA LEU A 12 32.00 -12.10 2.97
C LEU A 12 31.22 -11.25 3.98
N GLY A 13 31.92 -10.58 4.91
CA GLY A 13 31.31 -9.65 5.86
C GLY A 13 30.67 -8.44 5.18
N ILE A 14 31.35 -7.82 4.21
CA ILE A 14 30.82 -6.69 3.43
C ILE A 14 29.64 -7.13 2.56
N ALA A 15 29.71 -8.30 1.91
CA ALA A 15 28.61 -8.84 1.12
C ALA A 15 27.37 -9.15 1.97
N ALA A 16 27.54 -9.73 3.16
CA ALA A 16 26.46 -9.96 4.10
C ALA A 16 25.86 -8.64 4.63
N TRP A 17 26.68 -7.62 4.87
CA TRP A 17 26.23 -6.28 5.26
C TRP A 17 25.41 -5.61 4.13
N VAL A 18 25.90 -5.68 2.88
CA VAL A 18 25.22 -5.14 1.69
C VAL A 18 23.89 -5.88 1.39
N LEU A 19 23.84 -7.19 1.63
CA LEU A 19 22.63 -8.00 1.49
C LEU A 19 21.61 -7.71 2.60
N CYS A 20 22.06 -7.45 3.84
CA CYS A 20 21.16 -7.03 4.93
C CYS A 20 20.66 -5.58 4.80
N THR A 21 21.41 -4.68 4.14
CA THR A 21 20.98 -3.29 3.93
C THR A 21 19.92 -3.13 2.83
N ASN A 22 19.55 -4.20 2.12
CA ASN A 22 18.51 -4.20 1.09
C ASN A 22 17.24 -4.95 1.51
N MET A 23 16.88 -4.93 2.79
CA MET A 23 15.51 -5.24 3.21
C MET A 23 14.59 -4.09 2.79
N TRP A 24 14.18 -4.10 1.53
CA TRP A 24 13.04 -3.29 1.08
C TRP A 24 11.80 -3.83 1.79
N VAL A 25 11.35 -3.11 2.82
CA VAL A 25 10.07 -3.42 3.43
C VAL A 25 8.99 -3.04 2.42
N SER A 26 8.38 -4.05 1.78
CA SER A 26 7.24 -3.84 0.90
C SER A 26 6.08 -3.27 1.70
N ALA A 27 5.59 -2.11 1.27
CA ALA A 27 4.41 -1.48 1.85
C ALA A 27 3.19 -2.40 1.70
N THR A 28 2.35 -2.45 2.73
CA THR A 28 1.07 -3.21 2.71
C THR A 28 -0.04 -2.40 2.04
N GLY A 29 0.11 -1.08 1.97
CA GLY A 29 -0.75 -0.18 1.23
C GLY A 29 -0.18 1.23 1.13
N SER A 30 -0.99 2.15 0.61
CA SER A 30 -0.63 3.56 0.51
C SER A 30 -1.83 4.50 0.67
N PHE A 31 -1.62 5.61 1.35
CA PHE A 31 -2.49 6.78 1.30
C PHE A 31 -2.05 7.67 0.14
N GLU A 32 -2.95 7.95 -0.80
CA GLU A 32 -2.68 8.79 -1.96
C GLU A 32 -3.53 10.06 -1.87
N LEU A 33 -2.90 11.21 -2.02
CA LEU A 33 -3.56 12.52 -2.12
C LEU A 33 -3.13 13.20 -3.41
N GLU A 34 -4.08 13.63 -4.21
CA GLU A 34 -3.83 14.41 -5.43
C GLU A 34 -4.40 15.83 -5.27
N VAL A 35 -3.55 16.83 -5.46
CA VAL A 35 -3.97 18.24 -5.44
C VAL A 35 -4.56 18.59 -6.78
N LEU A 36 -5.85 18.92 -6.79
CA LEU A 36 -6.60 19.30 -7.98
C LEU A 36 -6.37 20.76 -8.36
N GLY A 37 -6.04 21.61 -7.39
CA GLY A 37 -5.66 22.99 -7.64
C GLY A 37 -5.56 23.83 -6.38
N ILE A 38 -4.92 24.98 -6.53
CA ILE A 38 -4.84 26.06 -5.54
C ILE A 38 -5.19 27.39 -6.18
N GLN A 39 -5.86 28.26 -5.42
CA GLN A 39 -6.15 29.64 -5.79
C GLN A 39 -5.63 30.59 -4.70
N ASN A 40 -4.46 31.18 -4.90
CA ASN A 40 -3.92 32.28 -4.09
C ASN A 40 -3.89 33.55 -4.95
N THR A 41 -5.05 34.17 -5.17
CA THR A 41 -5.17 35.29 -6.11
C THR A 41 -4.37 36.53 -5.71
N ARG A 42 -4.09 36.71 -4.41
CA ARG A 42 -3.29 37.84 -3.90
C ARG A 42 -1.79 37.56 -3.81
N GLY A 43 -1.34 36.31 -3.94
CA GLY A 43 0.07 35.94 -3.79
C GLY A 43 0.59 36.08 -2.36
N GLU A 44 -0.29 35.85 -1.38
CA GLU A 44 -0.01 36.08 0.04
C GLU A 44 0.36 34.79 0.78
N LEU A 45 1.07 34.97 1.89
CA LEU A 45 1.28 33.96 2.92
C LEU A 45 0.12 33.96 3.93
N SER A 46 0.06 32.95 4.79
CA SER A 46 -0.98 32.80 5.83
C SER A 46 -1.01 33.97 6.82
N ASN A 47 0.15 34.61 7.04
CA ASN A 47 0.30 35.82 7.86
C ASN A 47 -0.14 37.12 7.15
N GLY A 48 -0.52 37.04 5.87
CA GLY A 48 -0.97 38.16 5.04
C GLY A 48 0.13 38.88 4.28
N SER A 49 1.41 38.62 4.51
CA SER A 49 2.53 39.21 3.74
C SER A 49 2.67 38.60 2.34
N CYS A 50 3.37 39.27 1.43
CA CYS A 50 3.63 38.73 0.10
C CYS A 50 4.63 37.56 0.13
N CYS A 51 4.40 36.59 -0.76
CA CYS A 51 5.30 35.45 -0.97
C CYS A 51 6.73 35.89 -1.31
N ALA A 52 6.88 36.72 -2.33
CA ALA A 52 8.16 37.29 -2.73
C ALA A 52 8.49 38.53 -1.88
N LEU A 53 9.79 38.72 -1.63
CA LEU A 53 10.31 39.93 -0.99
C LEU A 53 11.00 40.82 -2.04
N PRO A 54 10.94 42.15 -1.89
CA PRO A 54 10.17 42.91 -0.87
C PRO A 54 8.64 42.82 -1.05
N ASP A 55 7.88 43.11 0.02
CA ASP A 55 6.40 43.13 -0.01
C ASP A 55 5.91 44.35 -0.79
N ILE A 56 5.80 44.19 -2.11
CA ILE A 56 5.30 45.21 -3.05
C ILE A 56 3.94 44.76 -3.57
N ARG A 57 2.97 45.66 -3.48
CA ARG A 57 1.58 45.44 -3.88
C ARG A 57 1.14 46.41 -4.96
N LEU A 58 0.24 45.94 -5.81
CA LEU A 58 -0.55 46.78 -6.71
C LEU A 58 -1.66 47.49 -5.93
N ASP A 59 -2.27 48.52 -6.51
CA ASP A 59 -3.37 49.30 -5.89
C ASP A 59 -4.57 48.43 -5.49
N ASN A 60 -4.77 47.29 -6.16
CA ASN A 60 -5.82 46.32 -5.83
C ASN A 60 -5.44 45.37 -4.67
N GLY A 61 -4.28 45.57 -4.02
CA GLY A 61 -3.78 44.78 -2.90
C GLY A 61 -3.07 43.47 -3.28
N THR A 62 -2.89 43.19 -4.58
CA THR A 62 -2.23 41.97 -5.08
C THR A 62 -0.71 42.11 -5.03
N CYS A 63 -0.02 41.07 -4.57
CA CYS A 63 1.43 41.00 -4.57
C CYS A 63 2.00 40.97 -6.00
N VAL A 64 3.03 41.78 -6.25
CA VAL A 64 3.70 41.82 -7.56
C VAL A 64 4.46 40.53 -7.85
N GLY A 65 5.13 39.97 -6.85
CA GLY A 65 5.88 38.72 -6.99
C GLY A 65 5.01 37.48 -6.86
N GLN A 66 5.40 36.41 -7.55
CA GLN A 66 4.70 35.12 -7.51
C GLN A 66 5.23 34.21 -6.42
N CYS A 67 4.35 33.39 -5.86
CA CYS A 67 4.69 32.28 -4.99
C CYS A 67 5.36 31.14 -5.78
N ARG A 68 6.23 30.38 -5.12
CA ARG A 68 6.75 29.09 -5.59
C ARG A 68 6.16 28.01 -4.70
N THR A 69 4.99 27.52 -5.07
CA THR A 69 4.15 26.69 -4.22
C THR A 69 4.57 25.23 -4.31
N PHE A 70 4.88 24.62 -3.16
CA PHE A 70 4.95 23.17 -2.98
C PHE A 70 4.00 22.74 -1.87
N PHE A 71 3.68 21.45 -1.83
CA PHE A 71 2.80 20.89 -0.81
C PHE A 71 3.55 19.96 0.12
N ARG A 72 3.18 19.99 1.39
CA ARG A 72 3.56 18.99 2.39
C ARG A 72 2.33 18.35 2.98
N LEU A 73 2.29 17.03 2.95
CA LEU A 73 1.28 16.21 3.61
C LEU A 73 1.89 15.61 4.88
N CYS A 74 1.20 15.79 6.00
CA CYS A 74 1.45 15.10 7.25
C CYS A 74 0.22 14.28 7.59
N LEU A 75 0.40 12.99 7.82
CA LEU A 75 -0.68 12.07 8.19
C LEU A 75 -0.42 11.53 9.60
N LYS A 76 -1.46 11.51 10.42
CA LYS A 76 -1.39 11.01 11.81
C LYS A 76 -2.70 10.35 12.23
N GLU A 77 -2.69 9.80 13.44
CA GLU A 77 -3.87 9.19 14.07
C GLU A 77 -5.01 10.19 14.21
N TYR A 78 -6.24 9.66 14.27
CA TYR A 78 -7.42 10.47 14.48
C TYR A 78 -7.36 11.20 15.82
N GLN A 79 -7.55 12.52 15.79
CA GLN A 79 -7.70 13.35 16.98
C GLN A 79 -9.13 13.90 17.05
N THR A 80 -9.75 13.78 18.23
CA THR A 80 -11.09 14.35 18.53
C THR A 80 -11.04 15.87 18.50
N GLU A 81 -10.01 16.45 19.09
CA GLU A 81 -9.65 17.85 18.96
C GLU A 81 -8.55 17.98 17.91
N VAL A 82 -8.90 18.59 16.78
CA VAL A 82 -8.00 18.68 15.62
C VAL A 82 -6.84 19.61 15.94
N SER A 83 -5.68 19.04 16.29
CA SER A 83 -4.46 19.80 16.55
C SER A 83 -3.63 19.94 15.28
N ASP A 84 -3.10 21.13 15.04
CA ASP A 84 -2.07 21.41 14.04
C ASP A 84 -0.64 21.09 14.55
N THR A 85 -0.53 20.59 15.78
CA THR A 85 0.75 20.22 16.42
C THR A 85 0.93 18.70 16.52
N GLY A 86 2.15 18.28 16.86
CA GLY A 86 2.51 16.87 17.05
C GLY A 86 3.13 16.20 15.81
N PRO A 87 3.68 14.99 15.98
CA PRO A 87 4.37 14.28 14.91
C PRO A 87 3.41 13.66 13.89
N CYS A 88 3.88 13.48 12.67
CA CYS A 88 3.17 12.75 11.61
C CYS A 88 3.34 11.24 11.79
N THR A 89 2.59 10.65 12.72
CA THR A 89 2.75 9.24 13.12
C THR A 89 2.51 8.23 12.00
N PHE A 90 1.72 8.57 10.99
CA PHE A 90 1.51 7.74 9.79
C PHE A 90 2.46 8.13 8.64
N GLY A 91 3.29 9.14 8.84
CA GLY A 91 4.30 9.60 7.89
C GLY A 91 4.02 10.99 7.31
N ASN A 92 5.03 11.53 6.64
CA ASN A 92 4.94 12.79 5.90
C ASN A 92 5.62 12.67 4.53
N VAL A 93 5.18 13.49 3.59
CA VAL A 93 5.74 13.55 2.24
C VAL A 93 5.55 14.97 1.69
N SER A 94 6.48 15.41 0.84
CA SER A 94 6.40 16.73 0.20
C SER A 94 6.56 16.60 -1.31
N THR A 95 5.96 17.53 -2.05
CA THR A 95 6.19 17.67 -3.48
C THR A 95 7.40 18.58 -3.74
N PRO A 96 8.00 18.55 -4.94
CA PRO A 96 8.74 19.71 -5.44
C PRO A 96 7.81 20.92 -5.61
N VAL A 97 8.36 22.08 -6.02
CA VAL A 97 7.54 23.21 -6.46
C VAL A 97 6.68 22.79 -7.65
N VAL A 98 5.36 22.90 -7.50
CA VAL A 98 4.39 22.47 -8.50
C VAL A 98 3.81 23.65 -9.28
N GLY A 99 3.82 24.86 -8.72
CA GLY A 99 3.25 26.00 -9.43
C GLY A 99 3.44 27.34 -8.76
N GLY A 100 2.81 28.34 -9.37
CA GLY A 100 2.82 29.72 -8.92
C GLY A 100 1.79 30.02 -7.82
N ASN A 101 1.19 31.20 -7.92
CA ASN A 101 0.06 31.63 -7.08
C ASN A 101 -1.16 30.71 -7.21
N SER A 102 -1.52 30.33 -8.44
CA SER A 102 -2.71 29.52 -8.69
C SER A 102 -2.46 28.54 -9.82
N PHE A 103 -3.00 27.33 -9.67
CA PHE A 103 -3.05 26.34 -10.74
C PHE A 103 -4.28 25.45 -10.55
N SER A 104 -4.71 24.82 -11.64
CA SER A 104 -5.84 23.89 -11.64
C SER A 104 -5.59 22.78 -12.64
N MET A 105 -5.80 21.54 -12.22
CA MET A 105 -5.78 20.37 -13.10
C MET A 105 -6.84 20.44 -14.20
N HIS A 106 -7.96 21.14 -13.97
CA HIS A 106 -8.95 21.36 -15.03
C HIS A 106 -8.41 22.22 -16.17
N ALA A 107 -7.51 23.17 -15.85
CA ALA A 107 -6.88 24.03 -16.84
C ALA A 107 -5.67 23.35 -17.51
N ASN A 108 -4.97 22.47 -16.79
CA ASN A 108 -3.87 21.66 -17.33
C ASN A 108 -4.01 20.19 -16.86
N PRO A 109 -4.70 19.34 -17.64
CA PRO A 109 -4.99 17.95 -17.26
C PRO A 109 -3.76 17.07 -17.04
N HIS A 110 -2.62 17.42 -17.63
CA HIS A 110 -1.37 16.66 -17.50
C HIS A 110 -0.58 17.02 -16.23
N HIS A 111 -1.04 18.02 -15.47
CA HIS A 111 -0.36 18.50 -14.27
C HIS A 111 -0.77 17.69 -13.04
N HIS A 112 -0.19 16.51 -12.85
CA HIS A 112 -0.49 15.62 -11.72
C HIS A 112 0.37 15.95 -10.50
N VAL A 113 -0.26 16.39 -9.42
CA VAL A 113 0.40 16.67 -8.14
C VAL A 113 -0.03 15.63 -7.12
N VAL A 114 0.71 14.52 -7.05
CA VAL A 114 0.37 13.37 -6.20
C VAL A 114 1.37 13.22 -5.04
N LEU A 115 0.83 13.20 -3.83
CA LEU A 115 1.53 12.86 -2.59
C LEU A 115 1.14 11.43 -2.20
N LYS A 116 2.12 10.51 -2.25
CA LYS A 116 1.91 9.10 -1.91
C LYS A 116 2.67 8.75 -0.64
N LEU A 117 1.94 8.30 0.37
CA LEU A 117 2.46 7.81 1.64
C LEU A 117 2.29 6.30 1.72
N PRO A 118 3.34 5.50 1.45
CA PRO A 118 3.29 4.07 1.70
C PRO A 118 3.24 3.79 3.22
N PHE A 119 2.50 2.76 3.61
CA PHE A 119 2.47 2.29 4.99
C PHE A 119 2.65 0.77 5.07
N THR A 120 3.11 0.30 6.22
CA THR A 120 3.29 -1.13 6.54
C THR A 120 2.44 -1.57 7.73
N PHE A 121 1.83 -0.62 8.44
CA PHE A 121 0.92 -0.88 9.55
C PHE A 121 -0.48 -1.29 9.05
N ARG A 122 -1.31 -1.81 9.95
CA ARG A 122 -2.72 -2.12 9.65
C ARG A 122 -3.52 -0.82 9.59
N TRP A 123 -4.10 -0.51 8.44
CA TRP A 123 -4.84 0.74 8.26
C TRP A 123 -5.99 0.88 9.26
N THR A 124 -6.03 2.00 9.97
CA THR A 124 -6.92 2.23 11.12
C THR A 124 -8.31 2.74 10.74
N LYS A 125 -8.59 2.93 9.44
CA LYS A 125 -9.80 3.57 8.89
C LYS A 125 -9.94 5.06 9.22
N THR A 126 -9.64 5.47 10.45
CA THR A 126 -9.67 6.85 10.90
C THR A 126 -8.29 7.48 10.80
N PHE A 127 -8.24 8.76 10.44
CA PHE A 127 -7.00 9.50 10.27
C PHE A 127 -7.22 11.00 10.48
N THR A 128 -6.11 11.73 10.68
CA THR A 128 -6.03 13.18 10.57
C THR A 128 -4.94 13.54 9.56
N LEU A 129 -5.29 14.34 8.55
CA LEU A 129 -4.34 14.91 7.60
C LEU A 129 -4.11 16.38 7.87
N LEU A 130 -2.88 16.84 7.67
CA LEU A 130 -2.51 18.24 7.51
C LEU A 130 -1.93 18.40 6.11
N LEU A 131 -2.50 19.32 5.34
CA LEU A 131 -2.02 19.68 4.01
C LEU A 131 -1.58 21.13 4.02
N ASP A 132 -0.28 21.34 3.94
CA ASP A 132 0.34 22.66 3.89
C ASP A 132 0.65 23.02 2.44
N ALA A 133 0.24 24.21 2.00
CA ALA A 133 0.78 24.89 0.84
C ALA A 133 1.87 25.86 1.33
N ILE A 134 3.09 25.75 0.80
CA ILE A 134 4.25 26.48 1.32
C ILE A 134 4.98 27.17 0.17
N HIS A 135 5.48 28.38 0.41
CA HIS A 135 6.37 29.11 -0.49
C HIS A 135 7.81 28.63 -0.32
N GLN A 136 8.45 28.23 -1.42
CA GLN A 136 9.87 27.91 -1.43
C GLN A 136 10.72 29.12 -1.87
N ASP A 137 11.58 29.58 -0.95
CA ASP A 137 12.59 30.61 -1.26
C ASP A 137 13.67 30.08 -2.19
N GLN A 138 14.17 30.94 -3.08
CA GLN A 138 15.28 30.60 -3.98
C GLN A 138 16.66 30.70 -3.31
N SER A 139 16.75 31.35 -2.15
CA SER A 139 18.02 31.64 -1.49
C SER A 139 18.30 30.60 -0.40
N LEU A 140 19.31 29.76 -0.63
CA LEU A 140 19.99 28.99 0.41
C LEU A 140 20.73 29.99 1.30
N VAL A 141 20.07 30.52 2.34
CA VAL A 141 20.79 31.25 3.38
C VAL A 141 21.48 30.18 4.24
N PRO A 142 22.82 30.06 4.23
CA PRO A 142 23.52 28.88 4.76
C PRO A 142 23.39 28.71 6.28
N ASN A 143 22.88 29.71 6.99
CA ASN A 143 22.81 29.76 8.46
C ASN A 143 21.53 30.44 8.99
N GLY A 144 20.49 30.56 8.17
CA GLY A 144 19.20 31.09 8.63
C GLY A 144 18.32 29.97 9.16
N THR A 145 17.68 30.16 10.33
CA THR A 145 16.48 29.40 10.67
C THR A 145 15.46 29.64 9.55
N HIS A 146 15.27 28.67 8.65
CA HIS A 146 14.25 28.78 7.60
C HIS A 146 12.88 28.86 8.28
N LEU A 147 12.40 30.08 8.49
CA LEU A 147 11.03 30.32 8.92
C LEU A 147 10.13 29.80 7.81
N GLU A 148 9.28 28.85 8.14
CA GLU A 148 8.41 28.21 7.17
C GLU A 148 7.39 29.23 6.64
N ARG A 149 7.51 29.59 5.34
CA ARG A 149 6.65 30.57 4.67
C ARG A 149 5.36 29.90 4.18
N VAL A 150 4.50 29.53 5.13
CA VAL A 150 3.22 28.87 4.85
C VAL A 150 2.30 29.82 4.08
N ILE A 151 1.77 29.35 2.96
CA ILE A 151 0.70 30.01 2.21
C ILE A 151 -0.63 29.71 2.89
N GLU A 152 -0.94 28.43 3.10
CA GLU A 152 -2.19 28.00 3.72
C GLU A 152 -2.02 26.63 4.37
N ARG A 153 -2.69 26.42 5.51
CA ARG A 153 -2.69 25.14 6.23
C ARG A 153 -4.10 24.61 6.37
N HIS A 154 -4.32 23.40 5.88
CA HIS A 154 -5.59 22.69 6.05
C HIS A 154 -5.41 21.50 6.98
N VAL A 155 -6.28 21.38 8.00
CA VAL A 155 -6.36 20.18 8.84
C VAL A 155 -7.73 19.53 8.70
N PHE A 156 -7.76 18.21 8.54
CA PHE A 156 -8.99 17.45 8.36
C PHE A 156 -8.86 16.05 8.98
N SER A 157 -9.85 15.67 9.78
CA SER A 157 -10.00 14.32 10.32
C SER A 157 -11.18 13.61 9.66
N GLY A 158 -11.05 12.31 9.38
CA GLY A 158 -12.10 11.56 8.73
C GLY A 158 -11.93 10.05 8.77
N VAL A 159 -12.86 9.37 8.10
CA VAL A 159 -12.84 7.93 7.89
C VAL A 159 -12.61 7.66 6.41
N GLN A 160 -11.70 6.74 6.09
CA GLN A 160 -11.44 6.26 4.74
C GLN A 160 -11.27 4.75 4.75
N ILE A 161 -12.02 4.08 3.88
CA ILE A 161 -11.87 2.65 3.61
C ILE A 161 -10.99 2.49 2.37
N PRO A 162 -10.08 1.50 2.32
CA PRO A 162 -9.31 1.20 1.12
C PRO A 162 -10.21 0.95 -0.11
N GLY A 163 -9.86 1.49 -1.26
CA GLY A 163 -10.61 1.36 -2.51
C GLY A 163 -10.12 2.30 -3.60
N MET A 164 -10.46 1.97 -4.86
CA MET A 164 -10.04 2.76 -6.04
C MET A 164 -10.71 4.14 -6.11
N GLU A 165 -11.85 4.29 -5.45
CA GLU A 165 -12.68 5.49 -5.46
C GLU A 165 -12.03 6.67 -4.72
N TRP A 166 -12.00 7.81 -5.39
CA TRP A 166 -11.47 9.05 -4.84
C TRP A 166 -12.51 9.78 -4.00
N LYS A 167 -12.09 10.30 -2.84
CA LYS A 167 -12.87 11.26 -2.04
C LYS A 167 -12.36 12.67 -2.28
N ILE A 168 -13.24 13.55 -2.74
CA ILE A 168 -12.92 14.95 -3.05
C ILE A 168 -13.16 15.82 -1.81
N LYS A 169 -12.25 16.76 -1.57
CA LYS A 169 -12.35 17.79 -0.53
C LYS A 169 -11.90 19.15 -1.03
N GLY A 170 -12.45 20.18 -0.41
CA GLY A 170 -12.06 21.56 -0.61
C GLY A 170 -11.79 22.23 0.73
N HIS A 171 -10.79 23.09 0.75
CA HIS A 171 -10.48 23.97 1.86
C HIS A 171 -10.50 25.41 1.38
N ARG A 172 -11.23 26.26 2.11
CA ARG A 172 -11.25 27.70 1.89
C ARG A 172 -10.59 28.36 3.09
N GLY A 173 -9.30 28.64 2.95
CA GLY A 173 -8.55 29.36 3.96
C GLY A 173 -8.58 30.87 3.73
N ARG A 174 -7.73 31.58 4.48
CA ARG A 174 -7.64 33.04 4.45
C ARG A 174 -6.85 33.55 3.24
N ALA A 175 -5.72 32.89 2.97
CA ALA A 175 -4.80 33.29 1.90
C ALA A 175 -5.13 32.54 0.60
N ALA A 176 -5.48 31.25 0.69
CA ALA A 176 -5.72 30.43 -0.49
C ALA A 176 -6.92 29.48 -0.36
N ARG A 177 -7.43 29.05 -1.52
CA ARG A 177 -8.36 27.92 -1.63
C ARG A 177 -7.63 26.72 -2.20
N ILE A 178 -7.80 25.55 -1.60
CA ILE A 178 -7.17 24.30 -2.04
C ILE A 178 -8.27 23.28 -2.33
N SER A 179 -8.17 22.62 -3.49
CA SER A 179 -9.02 21.49 -3.85
C SER A 179 -8.14 20.26 -4.02
N TYR A 180 -8.53 19.14 -3.41
CA TYR A 180 -7.76 17.90 -3.47
C TYR A 180 -8.69 16.69 -3.45
N ARG A 181 -8.16 15.53 -3.79
CA ARG A 181 -8.81 14.25 -3.59
C ARG A 181 -7.86 13.27 -2.93
N TYR A 182 -8.39 12.32 -2.17
CA TYR A 182 -7.58 11.29 -1.53
C TYR A 182 -8.25 9.92 -1.58
N ARG A 183 -7.45 8.88 -1.43
CA ARG A 183 -7.89 7.49 -1.27
C ARG A 183 -6.83 6.68 -0.52
N VAL A 184 -7.21 5.48 -0.12
CA VAL A 184 -6.30 4.48 0.43
C VAL A 184 -6.34 3.28 -0.48
N LEU A 185 -5.19 2.73 -0.84
CA LEU A 185 -5.08 1.52 -1.64
C LEU A 185 -4.30 0.47 -0.87
N CYS A 186 -4.74 -0.78 -0.94
CA CYS A 186 -3.89 -1.89 -0.53
C CYS A 186 -2.88 -2.20 -1.64
N SER A 187 -1.69 -2.63 -1.25
CA SER A 187 -0.70 -3.14 -2.18
C SER A 187 -1.19 -4.43 -2.83
N PRO A 188 -0.62 -4.85 -3.98
CA PRO A 188 -0.96 -6.13 -4.58
C PRO A 188 -0.87 -7.27 -3.57
N HIS A 189 -1.85 -8.18 -3.61
CA HIS A 189 -1.98 -9.32 -2.69
C HIS A 189 -2.35 -8.95 -1.24
N TYR A 190 -2.57 -7.68 -0.91
CA TYR A 190 -3.13 -7.28 0.37
C TYR A 190 -4.60 -6.91 0.20
N TYR A 191 -5.43 -7.41 1.11
CA TYR A 191 -6.88 -7.32 1.09
C TYR A 191 -7.39 -6.81 2.45
N ASP A 192 -8.71 -6.78 2.57
CA ASP A 192 -9.48 -6.27 3.72
C ASP A 192 -9.43 -4.74 3.90
N TYR A 193 -10.26 -4.25 4.82
CA TYR A 193 -10.37 -2.80 5.10
C TYR A 193 -9.19 -2.21 5.86
N THR A 194 -8.21 -3.04 6.23
CA THR A 194 -6.99 -2.71 6.97
C THR A 194 -5.71 -2.94 6.15
N CYS A 195 -5.83 -3.47 4.92
CA CYS A 195 -4.71 -3.89 4.07
C CYS A 195 -3.73 -4.82 4.78
N ALA A 196 -4.22 -5.66 5.70
CA ALA A 196 -3.36 -6.50 6.53
C ALA A 196 -3.39 -7.97 6.13
N LYS A 197 -4.44 -8.41 5.43
CA LYS A 197 -4.61 -9.79 5.00
C LYS A 197 -3.87 -10.03 3.69
N PHE A 198 -2.83 -10.86 3.74
CA PHE A 198 -2.06 -11.22 2.57
C PHE A 198 -2.59 -12.49 1.91
N CYS A 199 -2.87 -12.42 0.61
CA CYS A 199 -3.21 -13.58 -0.22
C CYS A 199 -2.60 -13.43 -1.62
N ARG A 200 -1.62 -14.27 -1.93
CA ARG A 200 -1.08 -14.39 -3.29
C ARG A 200 -1.54 -15.73 -3.87
N PRO A 201 -2.21 -15.74 -5.05
CA PRO A 201 -2.58 -16.98 -5.72
C PRO A 201 -1.37 -17.89 -5.89
N ARG A 202 -1.60 -19.19 -5.70
CA ARG A 202 -0.55 -20.22 -5.69
C ARG A 202 -1.09 -21.49 -6.32
N ASP A 203 -0.23 -22.17 -7.06
CA ASP A 203 -0.52 -23.47 -7.66
C ASP A 203 0.78 -24.28 -7.68
N ASP A 204 1.18 -24.74 -6.50
CA ASP A 204 2.40 -25.52 -6.27
C ASP A 204 2.19 -26.46 -5.07
N ARG A 205 3.21 -27.24 -4.71
CA ARG A 205 3.15 -28.24 -3.61
C ARG A 205 2.64 -27.67 -2.27
N PHE A 206 2.71 -26.37 -2.04
CA PHE A 206 2.28 -25.74 -0.80
C PHE A 206 0.85 -25.17 -0.86
N GLY A 207 0.16 -25.26 -1.99
CA GLY A 207 -1.25 -24.89 -2.09
C GLY A 207 -1.71 -24.60 -3.51
N HIS A 208 -2.99 -24.86 -3.74
CA HIS A 208 -3.68 -24.74 -5.02
C HIS A 208 -4.91 -23.86 -4.85
N TYR A 209 -4.73 -22.54 -4.93
CA TYR A 209 -5.80 -21.57 -4.64
C TYR A 209 -5.68 -20.25 -5.39
N LYS A 210 -6.84 -19.61 -5.56
CA LYS A 210 -6.98 -18.19 -5.91
C LYS A 210 -7.40 -17.41 -4.67
N CYS A 211 -7.37 -16.09 -4.76
CA CYS A 211 -7.80 -15.18 -3.69
C CYS A 211 -9.09 -14.50 -4.11
N ASP A 212 -10.09 -14.46 -3.24
CA ASP A 212 -11.30 -13.67 -3.48
C ASP A 212 -11.10 -12.17 -3.16
N GLU A 213 -12.17 -11.38 -3.23
CA GLU A 213 -12.14 -9.94 -2.98
C GLU A 213 -11.82 -9.59 -1.51
N GLN A 214 -12.08 -10.52 -0.58
CA GLN A 214 -11.77 -10.37 0.83
C GLN A 214 -10.38 -10.93 1.16
N GLY A 215 -9.68 -11.50 0.17
CA GLY A 215 -8.37 -12.14 0.32
C GLY A 215 -8.43 -13.51 1.00
N ASP A 216 -9.61 -14.15 1.07
CA ASP A 216 -9.71 -15.56 1.47
C ASP A 216 -9.22 -16.46 0.34
N LYS A 217 -8.63 -17.59 0.74
CA LYS A 217 -8.17 -18.61 -0.21
C LYS A 217 -9.38 -19.39 -0.72
N VAL A 218 -9.56 -19.39 -2.03
CA VAL A 218 -10.53 -20.21 -2.73
C VAL A 218 -9.77 -21.33 -3.42
N CYS A 219 -9.96 -22.56 -2.92
CA CYS A 219 -9.27 -23.72 -3.46
C CYS A 219 -9.63 -23.93 -4.94
N LEU A 220 -8.63 -24.31 -5.73
CA LEU A 220 -8.86 -24.80 -7.08
C LEU A 220 -9.71 -26.08 -6.99
N GLU A 221 -10.43 -26.37 -8.06
CA GLU A 221 -11.26 -27.58 -8.15
C GLU A 221 -10.44 -28.82 -7.77
N GLY A 222 -11.02 -29.72 -6.97
CA GLY A 222 -10.34 -30.91 -6.50
C GLY A 222 -9.37 -30.71 -5.33
N TRP A 223 -9.19 -29.49 -4.80
CA TRP A 223 -8.35 -29.22 -3.62
C TRP A 223 -9.19 -28.75 -2.43
N GLN A 224 -8.71 -29.04 -1.23
CA GLN A 224 -9.34 -28.66 0.04
C GLN A 224 -8.29 -28.42 1.14
N GLY A 225 -8.78 -28.02 2.32
CA GLY A 225 -7.94 -27.67 3.46
C GLY A 225 -7.69 -26.16 3.58
N PRO A 226 -7.14 -25.70 4.71
CA PRO A 226 -6.97 -24.28 5.00
C PRO A 226 -5.95 -23.56 4.09
N ASN A 227 -5.07 -24.29 3.42
CA ASN A 227 -4.15 -23.77 2.40
C ASN A 227 -4.36 -24.42 1.03
N CYS A 228 -5.45 -25.17 0.85
CA CYS A 228 -5.76 -25.88 -0.39
C CYS A 228 -4.61 -26.81 -0.83
N GLU A 229 -4.02 -27.50 0.15
CA GLU A 229 -2.88 -28.40 -0.01
C GLU A 229 -3.29 -29.89 -0.09
N THR A 230 -4.53 -30.20 0.28
CA THR A 230 -5.05 -31.57 0.33
C THR A 230 -5.88 -31.86 -0.91
N ALA A 231 -5.51 -32.90 -1.66
CA ALA A 231 -6.33 -33.36 -2.77
C ALA A 231 -7.64 -33.98 -2.28
N VAL A 232 -8.74 -33.68 -2.97
CA VAL A 232 -10.03 -34.33 -2.78
C VAL A 232 -9.99 -35.65 -3.53
N CYS A 233 -10.03 -36.76 -2.79
CA CYS A 233 -9.95 -38.10 -3.36
C CYS A 233 -11.25 -38.51 -4.05
N LYS A 234 -11.14 -39.49 -4.95
CA LYS A 234 -12.27 -40.10 -5.64
C LYS A 234 -13.34 -40.59 -4.66
N LEU A 235 -14.60 -40.47 -5.07
CA LEU A 235 -15.74 -40.97 -4.31
C LEU A 235 -15.58 -42.48 -4.05
N GLY A 236 -15.71 -42.90 -2.79
CA GLY A 236 -15.50 -44.29 -2.36
C GLY A 236 -14.09 -44.60 -1.82
N CYS A 237 -13.18 -43.62 -1.80
CA CYS A 237 -11.91 -43.74 -1.09
C CYS A 237 -12.13 -44.02 0.41
N HIS A 238 -11.43 -45.02 0.97
CA HIS A 238 -11.58 -45.38 2.37
C HIS A 238 -11.16 -44.21 3.28
N PRO A 239 -11.97 -43.77 4.26
CA PRO A 239 -11.71 -42.55 5.02
C PRO A 239 -10.46 -42.62 5.91
N GLU A 240 -10.06 -43.82 6.33
CA GLU A 240 -8.91 -44.02 7.24
C GLU A 240 -7.69 -44.66 6.56
N HIS A 241 -7.86 -45.26 5.39
CA HIS A 241 -6.82 -46.11 4.76
C HIS A 241 -6.58 -45.80 3.29
N GLY A 242 -7.41 -44.95 2.68
CA GLY A 242 -7.19 -44.45 1.33
C GLY A 242 -6.52 -43.07 1.37
N PHE A 243 -5.60 -42.83 0.43
CA PHE A 243 -4.97 -41.53 0.25
C PHE A 243 -4.87 -41.22 -1.25
N CYS A 244 -4.80 -39.92 -1.57
CA CYS A 244 -4.57 -39.43 -2.92
C CYS A 244 -3.62 -38.23 -2.86
N THR A 245 -2.70 -38.16 -3.81
CA THR A 245 -1.72 -37.05 -3.93
C THR A 245 -2.10 -36.03 -5.00
N VAL A 246 -3.02 -36.41 -5.89
CA VAL A 246 -3.57 -35.55 -6.94
C VAL A 246 -5.09 -35.64 -6.94
N PRO A 247 -5.81 -34.55 -7.26
CA PRO A 247 -7.26 -34.60 -7.36
C PRO A 247 -7.75 -35.42 -8.56
N ASP A 248 -8.93 -35.99 -8.42
CA ASP A 248 -9.63 -36.63 -9.53
C ASP A 248 -10.31 -35.58 -10.42
N TYR A 249 -9.57 -35.06 -11.40
CA TYR A 249 -10.13 -34.25 -12.49
C TYR A 249 -10.72 -35.19 -13.55
N ASN A 250 -12.05 -35.41 -13.53
CA ASN A 250 -12.83 -36.14 -14.54
C ASN A 250 -12.78 -37.68 -14.57
N GLY A 251 -12.41 -38.38 -13.50
CA GLY A 251 -12.44 -39.85 -13.50
C GLY A 251 -11.50 -40.48 -14.55
N GLN A 252 -10.49 -39.73 -15.00
CA GLN A 252 -9.55 -40.14 -16.05
C GLN A 252 -8.08 -40.10 -15.59
N ARG A 253 -7.83 -40.39 -14.33
CA ARG A 253 -6.49 -40.81 -13.91
C ARG A 253 -6.60 -42.05 -13.03
N GLU A 254 -6.47 -43.21 -13.67
CA GLU A 254 -5.98 -44.42 -13.02
C GLU A 254 -4.53 -44.13 -12.61
N ASP A 255 -4.34 -43.59 -11.42
CA ASP A 255 -3.04 -43.66 -10.78
C ASP A 255 -3.06 -44.93 -9.94
N ASP A 256 -2.54 -46.01 -10.54
CA ASP A 256 -2.13 -47.23 -9.84
C ASP A 256 -0.97 -46.88 -8.89
N SER A 257 -1.25 -46.18 -7.80
CA SER A 257 -0.35 -46.13 -6.66
C SER A 257 -0.91 -47.05 -5.59
N GLU A 258 -0.44 -48.28 -5.65
CA GLU A 258 -0.40 -49.32 -4.60
C GLU A 258 -1.08 -48.94 -3.28
N GLY A 259 -2.26 -49.51 -3.03
CA GLY A 259 -2.94 -49.35 -1.74
C GLY A 259 -4.44 -49.62 -1.73
N VAL A 260 -5.07 -49.93 -2.87
CA VAL A 260 -6.47 -50.37 -2.88
C VAL A 260 -6.55 -51.76 -2.25
N PHE A 261 -6.82 -51.80 -0.94
CA PHE A 261 -7.42 -52.96 -0.29
C PHE A 261 -8.83 -53.12 -0.88
N ASP A 262 -8.88 -53.84 -1.99
CA ASP A 262 -10.11 -54.17 -2.70
C ASP A 262 -10.87 -55.25 -1.90
N SER A 263 -11.90 -54.83 -1.17
CA SER A 263 -12.79 -55.73 -0.42
C SER A 263 -13.62 -56.65 -1.32
N HIS A 264 -13.70 -56.38 -2.63
CA HIS A 264 -14.31 -57.27 -3.61
C HIS A 264 -13.38 -58.41 -4.02
N LYS A 265 -12.05 -58.21 -4.06
CA LYS A 265 -11.06 -59.28 -4.34
C LYS A 265 -10.94 -60.32 -3.20
N LEU A 266 -11.19 -59.92 -1.95
CA LEU A 266 -11.21 -60.86 -0.82
C LEU A 266 -12.38 -61.85 -0.88
N LYS A 267 -13.54 -61.43 -1.42
CA LYS A 267 -14.68 -62.34 -1.60
C LYS A 267 -14.42 -63.39 -2.68
N GLU A 268 -13.71 -63.03 -3.74
CA GLU A 268 -13.31 -64.00 -4.77
C GLU A 268 -12.20 -64.94 -4.28
N GLN A 269 -11.24 -64.48 -3.47
CA GLN A 269 -10.21 -65.35 -2.89
C GLN A 269 -10.71 -66.27 -1.76
N MET A 270 -11.74 -65.87 -1.01
CA MET A 270 -12.37 -66.74 0.00
C MET A 270 -13.24 -67.85 -0.61
N LEU A 271 -13.84 -67.62 -1.80
CA LEU A 271 -14.62 -68.65 -2.50
C LEU A 271 -13.77 -69.78 -3.12
N TYR A 272 -12.45 -69.56 -3.29
CA TYR A 272 -11.51 -70.60 -3.74
C TYR A 272 -10.92 -71.44 -2.61
N TRP A 273 -11.02 -71.01 -1.35
CA TRP A 273 -10.55 -71.80 -0.18
C TRP A 273 -11.63 -72.70 0.44
N GLU A 274 -12.91 -72.49 0.13
CA GLU A 274 -13.99 -73.35 0.63
C GLU A 274 -14.40 -74.49 -0.34
N ASN A 275 -13.77 -74.61 -1.52
CA ASN A 275 -14.16 -75.60 -2.55
C ASN A 275 -13.01 -76.35 -3.24
N GLY A 276 -11.84 -76.55 -2.62
CA GLY A 276 -10.75 -77.28 -3.29
C GLY A 276 -9.65 -77.84 -2.39
N PHE A 277 -9.87 -79.10 -1.96
CA PHE A 277 -9.03 -80.04 -1.19
C PHE A 277 -9.06 -79.94 0.34
#